data_AF-A0A543K5M6-F1
#
_entry.id   AF-A0A543K5M6-F1
#
_cell.length_a   1.000
_cell.length_b   1.000
_cell.length_c   1.000
_cell.angle_alpha   90.00
_cell.angle_beta   90.00
_cell.angle_gamma   90.00
#
_symmetry.space_group_name_H-M   'P 1'
#
loop_
_entity.id
_entity.type
_entity.pdbx_description
1 polymer ?
#
loop_
_entity_poly.entity_id
_entity_poly.type
_entity_poly.pdbx_seq_one_letter_code
_entity_poly.pdbx_strand_id
1 'polypeptide(L)'
;MTENRQMHDTVFDDPKNMALAGAIRSAGGQTLPNLWRILHDNMFLKLRFGMIDTPSGDGSTLRMIADSEAELAADLASVAVQDWENLCAAAGWTATGAAALSWCQGATLPQVLDGWLASGFPLKPLPEYERPARFINPALLRQTRSLSALVEAAQPNAFALCVMIAHSPEPLDFDMSLEALQSVPQPQLAAFFKSRMLQKPVRSPDEDQLIVIWTATVKGTEFDIWEAA
;
A
#
# COMPACT_ATOMS: atom_id res chain seq x y z
N MET A 1 46.16 -24.28 -13.80
CA MET A 1 45.66 -23.10 -13.08
C MET A 1 45.77 -21.91 -14.02
N THR A 2 44.68 -21.57 -14.71
CA THR A 2 44.37 -20.22 -15.26
C THR A 2 43.21 -20.40 -16.24
N GLU A 3 41.99 -20.11 -15.79
CA GLU A 3 40.85 -19.69 -16.63
C GLU A 3 39.67 -19.41 -15.69
N ASN A 4 39.61 -18.19 -15.16
CA ASN A 4 38.39 -17.63 -14.58
C ASN A 4 38.53 -16.11 -14.42
N ARG A 5 38.78 -15.42 -15.54
CA ARG A 5 38.87 -13.95 -15.57
C ARG A 5 38.30 -13.38 -16.87
N GLN A 6 37.13 -13.87 -17.27
CA GLN A 6 36.46 -13.43 -18.50
C GLN A 6 34.93 -13.38 -18.34
N MET A 7 34.47 -12.81 -17.22
CA MET A 7 33.05 -12.53 -17.00
C MET A 7 32.82 -11.12 -16.41
N HIS A 8 33.78 -10.20 -16.62
CA HIS A 8 33.68 -8.82 -16.11
C HIS A 8 33.65 -7.73 -17.19
N ASP A 9 33.84 -8.06 -18.48
CA ASP A 9 34.05 -7.03 -19.52
C ASP A 9 32.91 -6.86 -20.54
N THR A 10 31.81 -7.61 -20.47
CA THR A 10 30.74 -7.50 -21.49
C THR A 10 29.64 -6.47 -21.18
N VAL A 11 29.70 -5.76 -20.04
CA VAL A 11 28.66 -4.78 -19.65
C VAL A 11 29.00 -3.35 -20.13
N PHE A 12 30.27 -3.07 -20.45
CA PHE A 12 30.76 -1.72 -20.76
C PHE A 12 30.70 -1.33 -22.24
N ASP A 13 30.33 -2.25 -23.15
CA ASP A 13 30.35 -1.98 -24.60
C ASP A 13 29.02 -1.45 -25.18
N ASP A 14 27.95 -1.36 -24.39
CA ASP A 14 26.73 -0.65 -24.79
C ASP A 14 26.83 0.83 -24.35
N PRO A 15 26.87 1.80 -25.28
CA PRO A 15 26.89 3.23 -24.96
C PRO A 15 25.76 3.66 -24.01
N LYS A 16 24.60 2.97 -24.03
CA LYS A 16 23.49 3.22 -23.12
C LYS A 16 23.83 2.86 -21.66
N ASN A 17 24.68 1.86 -21.44
CA ASN A 17 25.14 1.47 -20.11
C ASN A 17 26.21 2.43 -19.57
N MET A 18 27.01 3.06 -20.45
CA MET A 18 28.00 4.07 -20.03
C MET A 18 27.35 5.33 -19.44
N ALA A 19 26.23 5.79 -20.02
CA ALA A 19 25.53 6.98 -19.52
C ALA A 19 24.94 6.79 -18.11
N LEU A 20 24.77 5.54 -17.68
CA LEU A 20 24.21 5.15 -16.37
C LEU A 20 25.28 4.59 -15.43
N ALA A 21 26.57 4.75 -15.76
CA ALA A 21 27.65 4.28 -14.92
C ALA A 21 27.56 4.90 -13.51
N GLY A 22 27.64 4.06 -12.47
CA GLY A 22 27.52 4.46 -11.06
C GLY A 22 26.08 4.54 -10.53
N ALA A 23 25.06 4.39 -11.37
CA ALA A 23 23.68 4.30 -10.89
C ALA A 23 23.40 2.92 -10.27
N ILE A 24 22.65 2.90 -9.17
CA ILE A 24 22.05 1.67 -8.63
C ILE A 24 20.87 1.29 -9.53
N ARG A 25 20.82 0.02 -9.93
CA ARG A 25 19.85 -0.49 -10.91
C ARG A 25 19.18 -1.77 -10.41
N SER A 26 17.92 -1.97 -10.77
CA SER A 26 17.26 -3.27 -10.66
C SER A 26 17.90 -4.30 -11.59
N ALA A 27 17.55 -5.57 -11.41
CA ALA A 27 17.91 -6.65 -12.31
C ALA A 27 17.39 -6.42 -13.75
N GLY A 28 16.22 -5.77 -13.92
CA GLY A 28 15.70 -5.33 -15.22
C GLY A 28 16.45 -4.13 -15.81
N GLY A 29 17.46 -3.59 -15.13
CA GLY A 29 18.30 -2.50 -15.60
C GLY A 29 17.72 -1.11 -15.39
N GLN A 30 16.60 -0.96 -14.67
CA GLN A 30 16.00 0.33 -14.35
C GLN A 30 16.77 1.00 -13.20
N THR A 31 17.03 2.30 -13.30
CA THR A 31 17.60 3.05 -12.16
C THR A 31 16.54 3.27 -11.09
N LEU A 32 16.95 3.36 -9.82
CA LEU A 32 16.01 3.58 -8.72
C LEU A 32 15.15 4.85 -8.91
N PRO A 33 15.70 6.01 -9.32
CA PRO A 33 14.87 7.18 -9.61
C PRO A 33 13.85 6.94 -10.73
N ASN A 34 14.16 6.10 -11.72
CA ASN A 34 13.19 5.81 -12.78
C ASN A 34 12.07 4.91 -12.28
N LEU A 35 12.37 3.87 -11.48
CA LEU A 35 11.36 3.05 -10.81
C LEU A 35 10.43 3.90 -9.94
N TRP A 36 11.03 4.78 -9.12
CA TRP A 36 10.29 5.71 -8.27
C TRP A 36 9.36 6.61 -9.09
N ARG A 37 9.84 7.19 -10.19
CA ARG A 37 9.01 8.03 -11.07
C ARG A 37 7.85 7.23 -11.67
N ILE A 38 8.11 6.05 -12.24
CA ILE A 38 7.08 5.24 -12.89
C ILE A 38 5.99 4.82 -11.89
N LEU A 39 6.36 4.44 -10.66
CA LEU A 39 5.40 4.10 -9.61
C LEU A 39 4.45 5.27 -9.29
N HIS A 40 4.98 6.48 -9.18
CA HIS A 40 4.17 7.67 -8.89
C HIS A 40 3.29 8.06 -10.08
N ASP A 41 3.83 7.95 -11.31
CA ASP A 41 3.05 8.17 -12.53
C ASP A 41 1.89 7.15 -12.62
N ASN A 42 2.15 5.86 -12.36
CA ASN A 42 1.12 4.82 -12.34
C ASN A 42 0.06 5.10 -11.28
N MET A 43 0.45 5.46 -10.05
CA MET A 43 -0.49 5.83 -8.99
C MET A 43 -1.38 7.01 -9.40
N PHE A 44 -0.78 8.06 -9.98
CA PHE A 44 -1.52 9.22 -10.49
C PHE A 44 -2.49 8.84 -11.61
N LEU A 45 -2.06 8.04 -12.59
CA LEU A 45 -2.91 7.59 -13.68
C LEU A 45 -4.07 6.74 -13.18
N LYS A 46 -3.82 5.84 -12.24
CA LYS A 46 -4.88 5.06 -11.61
C LYS A 46 -5.91 5.96 -10.93
N LEU A 47 -5.49 6.98 -10.18
CA LEU A 47 -6.40 7.93 -9.54
C LEU A 47 -7.25 8.68 -10.58
N ARG A 48 -6.60 9.14 -11.65
CA ARG A 48 -7.25 9.87 -12.74
C ARG A 48 -8.27 9.02 -13.50
N PHE A 49 -7.92 7.79 -13.86
CA PHE A 49 -8.76 6.92 -14.69
C PHE A 49 -9.73 6.04 -13.88
N GLY A 50 -9.47 5.80 -12.60
CA GLY A 50 -10.37 5.03 -11.74
C GLY A 50 -11.73 5.69 -11.48
N MET A 51 -11.87 6.99 -11.77
CA MET A 51 -13.18 7.69 -11.75
C MET A 51 -13.90 7.64 -13.10
N ILE A 52 -13.22 7.23 -14.17
CA ILE A 52 -13.69 7.30 -15.56
C ILE A 52 -14.07 5.91 -16.07
N ASP A 53 -13.43 4.85 -15.58
CA ASP A 53 -13.74 3.48 -15.97
C ASP A 53 -15.03 2.96 -15.30
N THR A 54 -15.92 2.43 -16.13
CA THR A 54 -17.24 1.92 -15.75
C THR A 54 -17.16 0.47 -15.22
N PRO A 55 -18.23 -0.05 -14.57
CA PRO A 55 -18.24 -1.34 -13.87
C PRO A 55 -17.90 -2.59 -14.72
N SER A 56 -17.79 -2.46 -16.04
CA SER A 56 -17.39 -3.53 -16.93
C SER A 56 -15.89 -3.87 -16.87
N GLY A 57 -15.04 -3.09 -16.19
CA GLY A 57 -13.67 -3.51 -15.82
C GLY A 57 -12.68 -3.76 -16.97
N ASP A 58 -13.13 -3.63 -18.23
CA ASP A 58 -12.37 -3.93 -19.45
C ASP A 58 -11.65 -2.70 -20.03
N GLY A 59 -11.50 -1.63 -19.26
CA GLY A 59 -10.72 -0.48 -19.67
C GLY A 59 -9.25 -0.88 -19.89
N SER A 60 -8.84 -0.95 -21.16
CA SER A 60 -7.47 -1.32 -21.55
C SER A 60 -6.38 -0.59 -20.75
N THR A 61 -6.65 0.66 -20.35
CA THR A 61 -5.75 1.50 -19.55
C THR A 61 -5.51 0.98 -18.14
N LEU A 62 -6.56 0.68 -17.35
CA LEU A 62 -6.36 0.22 -15.97
C LEU A 62 -5.68 -1.15 -15.92
N ARG A 63 -5.98 -2.01 -16.89
CA ARG A 63 -5.30 -3.29 -17.07
C ARG A 63 -3.81 -3.11 -17.41
N MET A 64 -3.49 -2.24 -18.37
CA MET A 64 -2.09 -1.92 -18.69
C MET A 64 -1.33 -1.37 -17.47
N ILE A 65 -1.98 -0.55 -16.64
CA ILE A 65 -1.32 -0.04 -15.43
C ILE A 65 -1.12 -1.17 -14.39
N ALA A 66 -2.07 -2.10 -14.26
CA ALA A 66 -1.91 -3.26 -13.37
C ALA A 66 -0.77 -4.18 -13.84
N ASP A 67 -0.68 -4.45 -15.14
CA ASP A 67 0.42 -5.23 -15.72
C ASP A 67 1.77 -4.53 -15.50
N SER A 68 1.83 -3.21 -15.72
CA SER A 68 3.03 -2.40 -15.44
C SER A 68 3.42 -2.42 -13.96
N GLU A 69 2.48 -2.42 -13.03
CA GLU A 69 2.77 -2.54 -11.60
C GLU A 69 3.32 -3.90 -11.21
N ALA A 70 2.84 -4.98 -11.83
CA ALA A 70 3.39 -6.31 -11.61
C ALA A 70 4.85 -6.40 -12.06
N GLU A 71 5.18 -5.79 -13.20
CA GLU A 71 6.56 -5.67 -13.69
C GLU A 71 7.43 -4.84 -12.72
N LEU A 72 6.92 -3.70 -12.24
CA LEU A 72 7.62 -2.87 -11.25
C LEU A 72 7.87 -3.61 -9.94
N ALA A 73 6.89 -4.36 -9.45
CA ALA A 73 7.03 -5.19 -8.25
C ALA A 73 8.14 -6.25 -8.43
N ALA A 74 8.21 -6.88 -9.59
CA ALA A 74 9.28 -7.82 -9.92
C ALA A 74 10.67 -7.15 -9.98
N ASP A 75 10.75 -5.94 -10.54
CA ASP A 75 11.99 -5.16 -10.58
C ASP A 75 12.44 -4.76 -9.16
N LEU A 76 11.52 -4.28 -8.33
CA LEU A 76 11.77 -3.90 -6.94
C LEU A 76 12.28 -5.07 -6.11
N ALA A 77 11.87 -6.31 -6.40
CA ALA A 77 12.34 -7.51 -5.69
C ALA A 77 13.87 -7.72 -5.76
N SER A 78 14.55 -7.10 -6.73
CA SER A 78 16.00 -7.13 -6.86
C SER A 78 16.73 -5.97 -6.16
N VAL A 79 15.98 -4.97 -5.68
CA VAL A 79 16.54 -3.77 -5.04
C VAL A 79 16.70 -4.02 -3.54
N ALA A 80 17.88 -3.74 -3.00
CA ALA A 80 18.10 -3.82 -1.56
C ALA A 80 17.25 -2.75 -0.84
N VAL A 81 16.61 -3.13 0.27
CA VAL A 81 15.75 -2.23 1.05
C VAL A 81 16.44 -0.91 1.40
N GLN A 82 17.73 -0.96 1.77
CA GLN A 82 18.50 0.23 2.16
C GLN A 82 18.68 1.24 1.02
N ASP A 83 18.86 0.77 -0.22
CA ASP A 83 19.05 1.65 -1.37
C ASP A 83 17.74 2.37 -1.71
N TRP A 84 16.61 1.67 -1.59
CA TRP A 84 15.28 2.26 -1.77
C TRP A 84 14.94 3.26 -0.66
N GLU A 85 15.25 2.94 0.60
CA GLU A 85 15.11 3.86 1.74
C GLU A 85 15.94 5.12 1.53
N ASN A 86 17.20 5.00 1.10
CA ASN A 86 18.08 6.13 0.83
C ASN A 86 17.52 7.04 -0.26
N LEU A 87 16.99 6.45 -1.34
CA LEU A 87 16.30 7.20 -2.37
C LEU A 87 15.08 7.93 -1.80
N CYS A 88 14.22 7.24 -1.05
CA CYS A 88 13.01 7.84 -0.48
C CYS A 88 13.34 8.95 0.53
N ALA A 89 14.40 8.78 1.33
CA ALA A 89 14.88 9.81 2.24
C ALA A 89 15.41 11.05 1.51
N ALA A 90 16.07 10.86 0.36
CA ALA A 90 16.60 11.97 -0.44
C ALA A 90 15.52 12.68 -1.29
N ALA A 91 14.58 11.92 -1.86
CA ALA A 91 13.51 12.44 -2.71
C ALA A 91 12.31 12.97 -1.91
N GLY A 92 12.17 12.54 -0.65
CA GLY A 92 10.99 12.76 0.19
C GLY A 92 10.13 11.49 0.25
N TRP A 93 9.75 11.10 1.48
CA TRP A 93 8.87 9.96 1.70
C TRP A 93 7.47 10.25 1.16
N THR A 94 6.90 9.27 0.46
CA THR A 94 5.50 9.24 0.04
C THR A 94 4.89 7.90 0.48
N ALA A 95 3.57 7.83 0.66
CA ALA A 95 2.90 6.56 0.94
C ALA A 95 3.13 5.52 -0.16
N THR A 96 3.22 5.95 -1.43
CA THR A 96 3.54 5.07 -2.57
C THR A 96 4.97 4.55 -2.49
N GLY A 97 5.95 5.41 -2.16
CA GLY A 97 7.34 5.00 -1.97
C GLY A 97 7.51 4.04 -0.79
N ALA A 98 6.78 4.29 0.30
CA ALA A 98 6.70 3.39 1.44
C ALA A 98 6.07 2.04 1.08
N ALA A 99 4.95 2.04 0.34
CA ALA A 99 4.33 0.80 -0.14
C ALA A 99 5.27 0.02 -1.07
N ALA A 100 5.97 0.70 -1.99
CA ALA A 100 6.94 0.07 -2.88
C ALA A 100 8.12 -0.57 -2.14
N LEU A 101 8.52 -0.03 -0.99
CA LEU A 101 9.54 -0.62 -0.13
C LEU A 101 9.21 -2.07 0.24
N SER A 102 7.93 -2.42 0.41
CA SER A 102 7.49 -3.79 0.75
C SER A 102 7.86 -4.86 -0.28
N TRP A 103 8.20 -4.47 -1.50
CA TRP A 103 8.67 -5.37 -2.55
C TRP A 103 10.18 -5.53 -2.58
N CYS A 104 10.93 -4.66 -1.90
CA CYS A 104 12.39 -4.68 -1.89
C CYS A 104 12.96 -5.88 -1.11
N GLN A 105 14.19 -6.28 -1.47
CA GLN A 105 14.89 -7.36 -0.80
C GLN A 105 15.15 -7.03 0.67
N GLY A 106 14.70 -7.91 1.56
CA GLY A 106 14.88 -7.77 3.01
C GLY A 106 13.92 -6.79 3.68
N ALA A 107 12.91 -6.29 2.95
CA ALA A 107 11.91 -5.39 3.50
C ALA A 107 11.06 -6.06 4.58
N THR A 108 10.68 -5.27 5.58
CA THR A 108 9.81 -5.69 6.68
C THR A 108 8.60 -4.76 6.78
N LEU A 109 7.48 -5.26 7.34
CA LEU A 109 6.30 -4.42 7.55
C LEU A 109 6.59 -3.17 8.40
N PRO A 110 7.35 -3.24 9.52
CA PRO A 110 7.71 -2.03 10.28
C PRO A 110 8.37 -0.94 9.43
N GLN A 111 9.31 -1.27 8.55
CA GLN A 111 9.96 -0.27 7.67
C GLN A 111 8.97 0.39 6.71
N VAL A 112 8.03 -0.38 6.17
CA VAL A 112 6.95 0.13 5.31
C VAL A 112 6.07 1.12 6.09
N LEU A 113 5.70 0.78 7.33
CA LEU A 113 4.88 1.63 8.18
C LEU A 113 5.62 2.91 8.59
N ASP A 114 6.90 2.80 8.95
CA ASP A 114 7.74 3.95 9.31
C ASP A 114 7.91 4.91 8.13
N GLY A 115 8.19 4.38 6.93
CA GLY A 115 8.24 5.17 5.70
C GLY A 115 6.90 5.84 5.37
N TRP A 116 5.78 5.15 5.62
CA TRP A 116 4.46 5.75 5.42
C TRP A 116 4.22 6.89 6.41
N LEU A 117 4.48 6.68 7.71
CA LEU A 117 4.34 7.71 8.73
C LEU A 117 5.23 8.93 8.43
N ALA A 118 6.47 8.70 7.96
CA ALA A 118 7.39 9.75 7.55
C ALA A 118 6.89 10.57 6.35
N SER A 119 6.01 10.00 5.51
CA SER A 119 5.41 10.74 4.39
C SER A 119 4.37 11.77 4.80
N GLY A 120 3.81 11.65 6.02
CA GLY A 120 2.69 12.47 6.48
C GLY A 120 1.37 12.26 5.71
N PHE A 121 1.31 11.28 4.79
CA PHE A 121 0.09 11.00 4.03
C PHE A 121 -0.95 10.30 4.91
N PRO A 122 -2.15 10.88 5.09
CA PRO A 122 -3.14 10.31 5.98
C PRO A 122 -3.75 9.05 5.37
N LEU A 123 -3.98 8.01 6.18
CA LEU A 123 -4.72 6.83 5.75
C LEU A 123 -6.18 6.97 6.17
N LYS A 124 -7.06 7.15 5.19
CA LYS A 124 -8.52 7.28 5.36
C LYS A 124 -9.25 6.19 4.58
N PRO A 125 -10.45 5.76 4.99
CA PRO A 125 -11.18 4.69 4.30
C PRO A 125 -11.92 5.19 3.06
N LEU A 126 -11.15 5.79 2.15
CA LEU A 126 -11.56 6.34 0.85
C LEU A 126 -10.67 5.76 -0.25
N PRO A 127 -11.20 5.46 -1.44
CA PRO A 127 -10.45 4.77 -2.49
C PRO A 127 -9.10 5.38 -2.82
N GLU A 128 -8.98 6.70 -2.87
CA GLU A 128 -7.75 7.45 -3.18
C GLU A 128 -6.69 7.40 -2.08
N TYR A 129 -7.10 7.26 -0.81
CA TYR A 129 -6.20 7.16 0.33
C TYR A 129 -5.77 5.71 0.61
N GLU A 130 -6.58 4.72 0.21
CA GLU A 130 -6.27 3.30 0.38
C GLU A 130 -5.33 2.75 -0.69
N ARG A 131 -5.17 3.41 -1.84
CA ARG A 131 -4.42 2.83 -2.98
C ARG A 131 -2.98 2.43 -2.65
N PRO A 132 -2.18 3.23 -1.91
CA PRO A 132 -0.84 2.80 -1.57
C PRO A 132 -0.85 1.52 -0.72
N ALA A 133 -1.84 1.33 0.17
CA ALA A 133 -1.97 0.12 0.96
C ALA A 133 -2.26 -1.11 0.10
N ARG A 134 -3.06 -0.95 -0.96
CA ARG A 134 -3.34 -2.01 -1.95
C ARG A 134 -2.11 -2.41 -2.77
N PHE A 135 -1.10 -1.55 -2.86
CA PHE A 135 0.16 -1.85 -3.53
C PHE A 135 1.20 -2.53 -2.63
N ILE A 136 0.96 -2.64 -1.32
CA ILE A 136 1.87 -3.36 -0.41
C ILE A 136 1.94 -4.83 -0.82
N ASN A 137 3.14 -5.40 -0.80
CA ASN A 137 3.40 -6.80 -1.04
C ASN A 137 2.57 -7.67 -0.06
N PRO A 138 1.63 -8.50 -0.58
CA PRO A 138 0.77 -9.30 0.27
C PRO A 138 1.53 -10.31 1.14
N ALA A 139 2.77 -10.68 0.80
CA ALA A 139 3.61 -11.56 1.60
C ALA A 139 4.03 -10.94 2.95
N LEU A 140 3.97 -9.61 3.11
CA LEU A 140 4.25 -8.94 4.38
C LEU A 140 3.01 -8.76 5.26
N LEU A 141 1.82 -9.11 4.76
CA LEU A 141 0.55 -8.88 5.44
C LEU A 141 -0.17 -10.19 5.74
N ARG A 142 -0.98 -10.18 6.81
CA ARG A 142 -1.87 -11.30 7.11
C ARG A 142 -3.03 -11.31 6.11
N GLN A 143 -3.07 -12.32 5.25
CA GLN A 143 -4.15 -12.52 4.28
C GLN A 143 -5.33 -13.24 4.95
N THR A 144 -6.32 -12.48 5.42
CA THR A 144 -7.52 -12.99 6.08
C THR A 144 -8.66 -11.97 6.03
N ARG A 145 -9.91 -12.44 6.13
CA ARG A 145 -11.09 -11.60 6.26
C ARG A 145 -11.56 -11.44 7.71
N SER A 146 -11.04 -12.25 8.63
CA SER A 146 -11.36 -12.20 10.07
C SER A 146 -10.74 -10.96 10.72
N LEU A 147 -11.57 -10.09 11.30
CA LEU A 147 -11.10 -8.90 12.01
C LEU A 147 -10.27 -9.29 13.23
N SER A 148 -10.67 -10.31 13.99
CA SER A 148 -9.91 -10.76 15.17
C SER A 148 -8.48 -11.18 14.81
N ALA A 149 -8.30 -11.92 13.70
CA ALA A 149 -6.98 -12.33 13.22
C ALA A 149 -6.14 -11.15 12.70
N LEU A 150 -6.77 -10.11 12.12
CA LEU A 150 -6.07 -8.89 11.73
C LEU A 150 -5.64 -8.07 12.96
N VAL A 151 -6.50 -7.96 13.97
CA VAL A 151 -6.17 -7.28 15.23
C VAL A 151 -4.96 -7.94 15.88
N GLU A 152 -4.94 -9.28 15.97
CA GLU A 152 -3.80 -10.03 16.51
C GLU A 152 -2.52 -9.76 15.71
N ALA A 153 -2.57 -9.84 14.38
CA ALA A 153 -1.41 -9.63 13.51
C ALA A 153 -0.87 -8.19 13.54
N ALA A 154 -1.73 -7.21 13.83
CA ALA A 154 -1.37 -5.79 13.86
C ALA A 154 -0.85 -5.31 15.21
N GLN A 155 -1.06 -6.04 16.32
CA GLN A 155 -0.64 -5.59 17.65
C GLN A 155 0.87 -5.28 17.72
N PRO A 156 1.29 -4.23 18.44
CA PRO A 156 0.47 -3.22 19.15
C PRO A 156 0.07 -2.01 18.28
N ASN A 157 0.23 -2.10 16.95
CA ASN A 157 0.15 -0.97 16.03
C ASN A 157 -1.23 -0.85 15.36
N ALA A 158 -2.06 0.06 15.87
CA ALA A 158 -3.37 0.35 15.27
C ALA A 158 -3.30 0.86 13.82
N PHE A 159 -2.24 1.57 13.44
CA PHE A 159 -2.04 2.01 12.06
C PHE A 159 -1.79 0.82 11.14
N ALA A 160 -1.05 -0.19 11.60
CA ALA A 160 -0.87 -1.44 10.86
C ALA A 160 -2.21 -2.15 10.59
N LEU A 161 -3.14 -2.14 11.55
CA LEU A 161 -4.49 -2.68 11.37
C LEU A 161 -5.25 -1.92 10.27
N CYS A 162 -5.21 -0.59 10.28
CA CYS A 162 -5.80 0.22 9.21
C CYS A 162 -5.20 -0.10 7.85
N VAL A 163 -3.87 -0.27 7.75
CA VAL A 163 -3.18 -0.66 6.50
C VAL A 163 -3.64 -2.03 6.02
N MET A 164 -3.74 -3.03 6.91
CA MET A 164 -4.23 -4.37 6.56
C MET A 164 -5.68 -4.34 6.06
N ILE A 165 -6.55 -3.54 6.69
CA ILE A 165 -7.95 -3.37 6.25
C ILE A 165 -8.02 -2.61 4.91
N ALA A 166 -7.19 -1.59 4.70
CA ALA A 166 -7.11 -0.82 3.46
C ALA A 166 -6.56 -1.65 2.29
N HIS A 167 -5.65 -2.57 2.57
CA HIS A 167 -5.05 -3.47 1.59
C HIS A 167 -6.10 -4.42 0.97
N SER A 168 -7.04 -4.94 1.77
CA SER A 168 -8.08 -5.83 1.28
C SER A 168 -9.37 -5.08 0.91
N PRO A 169 -9.81 -5.12 -0.36
CA PRO A 169 -11.09 -4.55 -0.77
C PRO A 169 -12.29 -5.44 -0.43
N GLU A 170 -12.05 -6.67 0.04
CA GLU A 170 -13.12 -7.63 0.34
C GLU A 170 -13.87 -7.27 1.63
N PRO A 171 -15.14 -7.70 1.77
CA PRO A 171 -15.90 -7.49 3.00
C PRO A 171 -15.21 -8.12 4.20
N LEU A 172 -15.06 -7.33 5.26
CA LEU A 172 -14.46 -7.76 6.52
C LEU A 172 -15.49 -8.55 7.36
N ASP A 173 -15.05 -9.66 7.95
CA ASP A 173 -15.83 -10.46 8.88
C ASP A 173 -15.61 -9.92 10.31
N PHE A 174 -16.64 -9.29 10.88
CA PHE A 174 -16.65 -8.77 12.24
C PHE A 174 -16.92 -9.90 13.24
N ASP A 175 -15.93 -10.76 13.44
CA ASP A 175 -15.97 -11.98 14.25
C ASP A 175 -15.60 -11.78 15.74
N MET A 176 -15.53 -10.52 16.17
CA MET A 176 -15.26 -10.14 17.56
C MET A 176 -16.56 -9.90 18.33
N SER A 177 -16.50 -10.01 19.66
CA SER A 177 -17.65 -9.67 20.53
C SER A 177 -18.09 -8.22 20.35
N LEU A 178 -19.39 -7.95 20.50
CA LEU A 178 -19.95 -6.59 20.45
C LEU A 178 -19.24 -5.63 21.42
N GLU A 179 -18.95 -6.09 22.64
CA GLU A 179 -18.22 -5.31 23.65
C GLU A 179 -16.84 -4.84 23.16
N ALA A 180 -16.06 -5.76 22.56
CA ALA A 180 -14.77 -5.43 21.98
C ALA A 180 -14.89 -4.39 20.84
N LEU A 181 -15.90 -4.53 19.98
CA LEU A 181 -16.15 -3.60 18.86
C LEU A 181 -16.62 -2.21 19.31
N GLN A 182 -17.36 -2.15 20.42
CA GLN A 182 -17.79 -0.88 21.04
C GLN A 182 -16.64 -0.16 21.74
N SER A 183 -15.65 -0.90 22.24
CA SER A 183 -14.53 -0.34 23.02
C SER A 183 -13.47 0.38 22.18
N VAL A 184 -13.57 0.38 20.85
CA VAL A 184 -12.58 0.95 19.92
C VAL A 184 -12.50 2.47 20.11
N PRO A 185 -11.42 3.01 20.72
CA PRO A 185 -11.41 4.43 21.12
C PRO A 185 -10.83 5.35 20.04
N GLN A 186 -10.23 4.79 18.99
CA GLN A 186 -9.44 5.55 18.01
C GLN A 186 -10.30 5.93 16.80
N PRO A 187 -10.42 7.24 16.47
CA PRO A 187 -11.23 7.70 15.34
C PRO A 187 -10.87 7.06 14.00
N GLN A 188 -9.57 6.86 13.72
CA GLN A 188 -9.13 6.23 12.49
C GLN A 188 -9.67 4.78 12.36
N LEU A 189 -9.53 3.97 13.40
CA LEU A 189 -10.06 2.60 13.42
C LEU A 189 -11.58 2.58 13.31
N ALA A 190 -12.27 3.45 14.06
CA ALA A 190 -13.72 3.58 13.97
C ALA A 190 -14.17 3.94 12.55
N ALA A 191 -13.44 4.80 11.84
CA ALA A 191 -13.73 5.13 10.45
C ALA A 191 -13.56 3.91 9.53
N PHE A 192 -12.46 3.15 9.66
CA PHE A 192 -12.27 1.93 8.86
C PHE A 192 -13.34 0.87 9.14
N PHE A 193 -13.66 0.64 10.41
CA PHE A 193 -14.70 -0.32 10.80
C PHE A 193 -16.08 0.11 10.27
N LYS A 194 -16.44 1.38 10.44
CA LYS A 194 -17.66 1.95 9.86
C LYS A 194 -17.70 1.77 8.34
N SER A 195 -16.63 2.12 7.64
CA SER A 195 -16.55 1.99 6.17
C SER A 195 -16.80 0.56 5.72
N ARG A 196 -16.13 -0.43 6.32
CA ARG A 196 -16.31 -1.85 5.96
C ARG A 196 -17.68 -2.39 6.38
N MET A 197 -18.24 -1.94 7.51
CA MET A 197 -19.58 -2.35 7.94
C MET A 197 -20.67 -1.82 7.00
N LEU A 198 -20.53 -0.60 6.48
CA LEU A 198 -21.47 -0.01 5.52
C LEU A 198 -21.50 -0.76 4.18
N GLN A 199 -20.43 -1.48 3.83
CA GLN A 199 -20.38 -2.32 2.63
C GLN A 199 -21.18 -3.63 2.77
N LYS A 200 -21.55 -4.04 3.99
CA LYS A 200 -22.36 -5.25 4.19
C LYS A 200 -23.77 -5.06 3.62
N PRO A 201 -24.27 -5.99 2.76
CA PRO A 201 -25.59 -5.85 2.15
C PRO A 201 -26.73 -6.02 3.15
N VAL A 202 -26.52 -6.83 4.19
CA VAL A 202 -27.47 -7.07 5.28
C VAL A 202 -26.74 -6.86 6.61
N ARG A 203 -27.37 -6.09 7.50
CA ARG A 203 -26.86 -5.79 8.84
C ARG A 203 -27.93 -6.15 9.89
N SER A 204 -27.45 -6.60 11.03
CA SER A 204 -28.24 -6.81 12.24
C SER A 204 -28.46 -5.49 12.99
N PRO A 205 -29.44 -5.41 13.91
CA PRO A 205 -29.66 -4.22 14.73
C PRO A 205 -28.42 -3.81 15.55
N ASP A 206 -27.65 -4.78 16.06
CA ASP A 206 -26.42 -4.52 16.81
C ASP A 206 -25.35 -3.86 15.93
N GLU A 207 -25.24 -4.28 14.67
CA GLU A 207 -24.30 -3.68 13.71
C GLU A 207 -24.71 -2.26 13.31
N ASP A 208 -26.01 -1.99 13.18
CA ASP A 208 -26.50 -0.62 12.96
C ASP A 208 -26.22 0.27 14.19
N GLN A 209 -26.31 -0.27 15.41
CA GLN A 209 -25.91 0.45 16.62
C GLN A 209 -24.40 0.76 16.65
N LEU A 210 -23.55 -0.19 16.23
CA LEU A 210 -22.11 0.05 16.08
C LEU A 210 -21.81 1.21 15.12
N ILE A 211 -22.52 1.28 13.99
CA ILE A 211 -22.37 2.39 13.04
C ILE A 211 -22.68 3.74 13.71
N VAL A 212 -23.71 3.82 14.56
CA VAL A 212 -24.03 5.05 15.31
C VAL A 212 -22.89 5.42 16.27
N ILE A 213 -22.38 4.45 17.03
CA ILE A 213 -21.28 4.65 17.98
C ILE A 213 -20.01 5.13 17.24
N TRP A 214 -19.62 4.45 16.16
CA TRP A 214 -18.46 4.84 15.37
C TRP A 214 -18.67 6.19 14.68
N THR A 215 -19.89 6.50 14.24
CA THR A 215 -20.22 7.84 13.70
C THR A 215 -20.01 8.93 14.73
N ALA A 216 -20.46 8.73 15.97
CA ALA A 216 -20.21 9.68 17.05
C ALA A 216 -18.71 9.80 17.37
N THR A 217 -17.97 8.70 17.27
CA THR A 217 -16.52 8.64 17.53
C THR A 217 -15.70 9.40 16.48
N VAL A 218 -16.08 9.34 15.21
CA VAL A 218 -15.37 10.04 14.12
C VAL A 218 -15.78 11.50 13.99
N LYS A 219 -16.93 11.90 14.52
CA LYS A 219 -17.52 13.22 14.29
C LYS A 219 -16.57 14.35 14.71
N GLY A 220 -16.36 15.32 13.81
CA GLY A 220 -15.48 16.47 14.07
C GLY A 220 -13.99 16.16 14.09
N THR A 221 -13.58 14.95 13.69
CA THR A 221 -12.19 14.58 13.48
C THR A 221 -11.81 14.65 12.00
N GLU A 222 -10.52 14.56 11.67
CA GLU A 222 -10.08 14.50 10.27
C GLU A 222 -10.54 13.23 9.50
N PHE A 223 -11.09 12.25 10.22
CA PHE A 223 -11.65 11.00 9.69
C PHE A 223 -13.17 11.08 9.48
N ASP A 224 -13.79 12.24 9.75
CA ASP A 224 -15.19 12.51 9.44
C ASP A 224 -15.38 12.80 7.94
N ILE A 225 -15.27 11.74 7.13
CA ILE A 225 -15.28 11.83 5.66
C ILE A 225 -16.69 11.73 5.05
N TRP A 226 -17.72 11.51 5.86
CA TRP A 226 -19.10 11.27 5.39
C TRP A 226 -20.02 12.49 5.50
N GLU A 227 -19.66 13.52 6.28
CA GLU A 227 -20.40 14.80 6.32
C GLU A 227 -19.91 15.82 5.27
N ALA A 228 -18.86 15.49 4.50
CA ALA A 228 -18.25 16.37 3.50
C ALA A 228 -18.71 16.13 2.05
N ALA A 229 -19.79 15.35 1.84
CA ALA A 229 -20.37 15.06 0.52
C ALA A 229 -21.68 15.82 0.30
#